data_AF-A0A2Z2NSK3-F1
#
_entry.id   AF-A0A2Z2NSK3-F1
#
_cell.length_a   1.000
_cell.length_b   1.000
_cell.length_c   1.000
_cell.angle_alpha   90.00
_cell.angle_beta   90.00
_cell.angle_gamma   90.00
#
_symmetry.space_group_name_H-M   'P 1'
#
loop_
_entity.id
_entity.type
_entity.pdbx_description
1 polymer ?
#
loop_
_entity_poly.entity_id
_entity_poly.type
_entity_poly.pdbx_seq_one_letter_code
_entity_poly.pdbx_strand_id
1 'polypeptide(L)'
;MTSKHVVNRSCMLLVLAGSGLATTMAYAIDAPKDLRGTEVAQSAVKWEWASVPGAVYYEITVDDSYKGITRETLYISRDLWQGDHSMVVRAVEANGNSSVSTETAKIGVNDKFNASSVSRSTVVVGTEQTANYDYDIVPVRRNSTASDDDTDNSVSTIELAANDVHQACLPIQDEPVPFGQVNKAMMQHWMPDLRYIVNPQHLSIDTGFENQSAIRQKFEPTNIGSDRVVASIDITGQQTYALSQSVLFEDGFDWGGTSESGKFGFGLGGGSTPTGGDARDDGLSARLIWQGNGDGTAGLGVYAYSADRSQNLPWGDVFNVENFQIPVGEWFRITLVVTANSTVNSHDGSLSVLLDNEVVMWKDNIQWQGSGVFPEVDQLIYSSFYGGNTAAWAPDYTTHARFSNVCLSAEAG
;
A
#
# COMPACT_ATOMS: atom_id res chain seq x y z
N MET A 1 14.28 -29.65 89.41
CA MET A 1 15.26 -29.46 88.29
C MET A 1 14.51 -29.63 86.98
N THR A 2 15.03 -29.01 85.91
CA THR A 2 14.54 -28.94 84.50
C THR A 2 13.52 -27.84 84.12
N SER A 3 14.12 -26.67 83.86
CA SER A 3 14.00 -25.80 82.67
C SER A 3 12.62 -25.47 82.06
N LYS A 4 12.21 -24.21 82.23
CA LYS A 4 11.24 -23.52 81.36
C LYS A 4 12.02 -22.82 80.23
N HIS A 5 11.79 -23.23 78.99
CA HIS A 5 12.29 -22.50 77.81
C HIS A 5 11.36 -21.33 77.49
N VAL A 6 11.89 -20.12 77.65
CA VAL A 6 11.31 -18.87 77.14
C VAL A 6 11.77 -18.73 75.68
N VAL A 7 10.82 -18.70 74.75
CA VAL A 7 11.06 -18.39 73.34
C VAL A 7 11.15 -16.87 73.22
N ASN A 8 12.35 -16.35 73.02
CA ASN A 8 12.60 -14.95 72.73
C ASN A 8 12.43 -14.74 71.22
N ARG A 9 11.36 -14.07 70.78
CA ARG A 9 11.18 -13.67 69.37
C ARG A 9 12.04 -12.44 69.10
N SER A 10 13.26 -12.65 68.61
CA SER A 10 14.05 -11.59 68.00
C SER A 10 13.48 -11.25 66.62
N CYS A 11 12.99 -10.01 66.50
CA CYS A 11 12.63 -9.40 65.22
C CYS A 11 13.93 -9.11 64.46
N MET A 12 14.29 -9.96 63.50
CA MET A 12 15.42 -9.72 62.61
C MET A 12 14.95 -8.82 61.49
N LEU A 13 15.35 -7.55 61.56
CA LEU A 13 15.16 -6.56 60.52
C LEU A 13 16.04 -6.98 59.33
N LEU A 14 15.43 -7.59 58.30
CA LEU A 14 16.12 -7.89 57.06
C LEU A 14 16.26 -6.58 56.29
N VAL A 15 17.47 -6.04 56.26
CA VAL A 15 17.85 -4.95 55.35
C VAL A 15 17.80 -5.51 53.93
N LEU A 16 16.70 -5.27 53.22
CA LEU A 16 16.67 -5.40 51.78
C LEU A 16 17.58 -4.32 51.21
N ALA A 17 18.81 -4.71 50.85
CA ALA A 17 19.62 -3.92 49.93
C ALA A 17 18.79 -3.74 48.65
N GLY A 18 18.35 -2.51 48.41
CA GLY A 18 17.68 -2.09 47.19
C GLY A 18 18.59 -2.32 46.01
N SER A 19 18.55 -3.53 45.46
CA SER A 19 19.09 -3.85 44.16
C SER A 19 18.14 -3.19 43.18
N GLY A 20 18.57 -2.10 42.55
CA GLY A 20 17.86 -1.52 41.43
C GLY A 20 17.66 -2.60 40.38
N LEU A 21 16.45 -3.15 40.32
CA LEU A 21 16.04 -4.02 39.23
C LEU A 21 15.94 -3.11 38.01
N ALA A 22 17.03 -3.01 37.25
CA ALA A 22 16.94 -2.62 35.86
C ALA A 22 16.06 -3.67 35.20
N THR A 23 14.80 -3.34 34.95
CA THR A 23 13.88 -4.14 34.15
C THR A 23 14.44 -4.17 32.73
N THR A 24 15.25 -5.18 32.43
CA THR A 24 15.58 -5.51 31.04
C THR A 24 14.30 -6.05 30.42
N MET A 25 13.72 -5.30 29.49
CA MET A 25 12.69 -5.84 28.60
C MET A 25 13.27 -7.09 27.94
N ALA A 26 12.71 -8.26 28.25
CA ALA A 26 13.07 -9.49 27.58
C ALA A 26 12.33 -9.52 26.24
N TYR A 27 13.08 -9.45 25.14
CA TYR A 27 12.53 -9.62 23.81
C TYR A 27 12.29 -11.11 23.55
N ALA A 28 11.22 -11.42 22.82
CA ALA A 28 10.83 -12.81 22.54
C ALA A 28 11.82 -13.51 21.60
N ILE A 29 12.54 -12.73 20.77
CA ILE A 29 13.52 -13.22 19.80
C ILE A 29 14.69 -12.23 19.66
N ASP A 30 15.88 -12.75 19.33
CA ASP A 30 17.10 -11.96 19.18
C ASP A 30 17.03 -10.97 18.00
N ALA A 31 17.72 -9.84 18.13
CA ALA A 31 17.89 -8.92 17.02
C ALA A 31 18.81 -9.50 15.94
N PRO A 32 18.56 -9.19 14.65
CA PRO A 32 19.52 -9.50 13.60
C PRO A 32 20.88 -8.85 13.88
N LYS A 33 21.96 -9.50 13.44
CA LYS A 33 23.34 -9.03 13.62
C LYS A 33 24.00 -8.78 12.27
N ASP A 34 25.16 -8.14 12.28
CA ASP A 34 25.98 -7.91 11.08
C ASP A 34 25.25 -7.18 9.94
N LEU A 35 24.35 -6.26 10.29
CA LEU A 35 23.68 -5.39 9.32
C LEU A 35 24.72 -4.53 8.59
N ARG A 36 24.75 -4.65 7.26
CA ARG A 36 25.70 -3.93 6.40
C ARG A 36 25.06 -3.59 5.06
N GLY A 37 25.33 -2.40 4.56
CA GLY A 37 24.97 -1.90 3.23
C GLY A 37 26.20 -1.83 2.32
N THR A 38 25.98 -2.08 1.04
CA THR A 38 26.97 -1.90 -0.03
C THR A 38 26.27 -1.25 -1.21
N GLU A 39 26.79 -0.13 -1.71
CA GLU A 39 26.27 0.48 -2.94
C GLU A 39 26.62 -0.43 -4.13
N VAL A 40 25.62 -0.93 -4.86
CA VAL A 40 25.83 -1.97 -5.90
C VAL A 40 25.54 -1.48 -7.32
N ALA A 41 24.83 -0.37 -7.44
CA ALA A 41 24.58 0.33 -8.69
C ALA A 41 24.22 1.79 -8.38
N GLN A 42 24.06 2.62 -9.42
CA GLN A 42 23.59 3.99 -9.25
C GLN A 42 22.32 4.04 -8.39
N SER A 43 22.36 4.83 -7.32
CA SER A 43 21.21 5.02 -6.42
C SER A 43 20.67 3.74 -5.79
N ALA A 44 21.47 2.66 -5.73
CA ALA A 44 21.04 1.37 -5.21
C ALA A 44 22.00 0.81 -4.16
N VAL A 45 21.46 0.51 -2.98
CA VAL A 45 22.21 -0.09 -1.87
C VAL A 45 21.64 -1.48 -1.57
N LYS A 46 22.50 -2.48 -1.60
CA LYS A 46 22.21 -3.82 -1.10
C LYS A 46 22.56 -3.88 0.38
N TRP A 47 21.57 -4.18 1.19
CA TRP A 47 21.66 -4.41 2.63
C TRP A 47 21.62 -5.91 2.93
N GLU A 48 22.39 -6.35 3.92
CA GLU A 48 22.48 -7.74 4.35
C GLU A 48 22.65 -7.81 5.87
N TRP A 49 22.10 -8.85 6.50
CA TRP A 49 22.27 -9.14 7.93
C TRP A 49 22.37 -10.65 8.16
N ALA A 50 22.62 -11.07 9.39
CA ALA A 50 22.62 -12.47 9.80
C ALA A 50 21.20 -12.96 10.10
N SER A 51 20.91 -14.21 9.71
CA SER A 51 19.63 -14.84 10.02
C SER A 51 19.43 -15.00 11.52
N VAL A 52 18.20 -14.78 11.99
CA VAL A 52 17.81 -14.99 13.39
C VAL A 52 17.03 -16.30 13.52
N PRO A 53 17.46 -17.25 14.38
CA PRO A 53 16.72 -18.49 14.64
C PRO A 53 15.30 -18.20 15.14
N GLY A 54 14.29 -18.79 14.50
CA GLY A 54 12.87 -18.60 14.83
C GLY A 54 12.21 -17.42 14.11
N ALA A 55 12.98 -16.58 13.43
CA ALA A 55 12.42 -15.50 12.62
C ALA A 55 11.78 -16.07 11.35
N VAL A 56 10.54 -15.66 11.06
CA VAL A 56 9.80 -15.99 9.84
C VAL A 56 9.96 -14.89 8.80
N TYR A 57 10.14 -13.64 9.23
CA TYR A 57 10.45 -12.50 8.36
C TYR A 57 11.20 -11.41 9.14
N TYR A 58 11.66 -10.40 8.41
CA TYR A 58 12.38 -9.23 8.91
C TYR A 58 11.68 -7.96 8.48
N GLU A 59 11.41 -7.04 9.41
CA GLU A 59 10.91 -5.70 9.15
C GLU A 59 12.05 -4.76 8.81
N ILE A 60 11.88 -3.96 7.76
CA ILE A 60 12.92 -3.10 7.19
C ILE A 60 12.53 -1.64 7.37
N THR A 61 13.44 -0.84 7.92
CA THR A 61 13.29 0.62 7.99
C THR A 61 14.53 1.26 7.41
N VAL A 62 14.35 2.15 6.44
CA VAL A 62 15.42 2.92 5.79
C VAL A 62 15.10 4.41 5.93
N ASP A 63 16.06 5.19 6.45
CA ASP A 63 15.92 6.62 6.75
C ASP A 63 14.68 6.94 7.59
N ASP A 64 14.54 6.19 8.69
CA ASP A 64 13.41 6.27 9.62
C ASP A 64 12.02 6.00 8.98
N SER A 65 11.99 5.54 7.72
CA SER A 65 10.79 5.18 6.99
C SER A 65 10.71 3.66 6.81
N TYR A 66 9.61 3.07 7.31
CA TYR A 66 9.34 1.63 7.14
C TYR A 66 9.18 1.28 5.66
N LYS A 67 9.84 0.21 5.23
CA LYS A 67 9.94 -0.23 3.82
C LYS A 67 9.29 -1.58 3.55
N GLY A 68 8.71 -2.23 4.56
CA GLY A 68 8.07 -3.53 4.42
C GLY A 68 8.83 -4.65 5.12
N ILE A 69 8.48 -5.89 4.76
CA ILE A 69 9.09 -7.11 5.31
C ILE A 69 9.84 -7.89 4.23
N THR A 70 10.78 -8.73 4.65
CA THR A 70 11.42 -9.73 3.79
C THR A 70 11.70 -11.00 4.57
N ARG A 71 11.63 -12.17 3.93
CA ARG A 71 12.07 -13.44 4.54
C ARG A 71 13.56 -13.70 4.34
N GLU A 72 14.16 -12.99 3.39
CA GLU A 72 15.57 -13.06 3.11
C GLU A 72 16.36 -12.24 4.13
N THR A 73 17.64 -12.57 4.30
CA THR A 73 18.55 -11.77 5.12
C THR A 73 19.22 -10.66 4.30
N LEU A 74 18.49 -10.15 3.30
CA LEU A 74 18.93 -9.10 2.38
C LEU A 74 17.76 -8.23 1.93
N TYR A 75 18.05 -6.97 1.61
CA TYR A 75 17.11 -6.01 1.03
C TYR A 75 17.86 -5.06 0.07
N ILE A 76 17.22 -4.62 -1.02
CA ILE A 76 17.83 -3.65 -1.94
C ILE A 76 17.00 -2.38 -1.95
N SER A 77 17.56 -1.31 -1.41
CA SER A 77 17.03 0.04 -1.64
C SER A 77 17.36 0.49 -3.05
N ARG A 78 16.40 1.08 -3.76
CA ARG A 78 16.57 1.68 -5.09
C ARG A 78 16.20 3.15 -5.06
N ASP A 79 16.62 3.87 -6.07
CA ASP A 79 16.32 5.30 -6.27
C ASP A 79 16.69 6.19 -5.08
N LEU A 80 17.73 5.78 -4.33
CA LEU A 80 18.29 6.59 -3.25
C LEU A 80 18.94 7.86 -3.81
N TRP A 81 18.67 8.98 -3.15
CA TRP A 81 19.30 10.26 -3.46
C TRP A 81 20.79 10.22 -3.10
N GLN A 82 21.58 11.15 -3.63
CA GLN A 82 22.98 11.26 -3.24
C GLN A 82 23.09 11.78 -1.80
N GLY A 83 23.60 10.96 -0.89
CA GLY A 83 23.95 11.39 0.45
C GLY A 83 23.90 10.27 1.47
N ASP A 84 23.73 10.63 2.74
CA ASP A 84 23.75 9.67 3.84
C ASP A 84 22.40 8.98 3.98
N HIS A 85 22.44 7.65 4.02
CA HIS A 85 21.31 6.79 4.28
C HIS A 85 21.58 5.89 5.48
N SER A 86 20.51 5.45 6.11
CA SER A 86 20.56 4.59 7.29
C SER A 86 19.53 3.47 7.21
N MET A 87 19.85 2.34 7.84
CA MET A 87 18.95 1.21 7.92
C MET A 87 18.99 0.57 9.30
N VAL A 88 17.83 0.10 9.74
CA VAL A 88 17.65 -0.83 10.86
C VAL A 88 16.73 -1.98 10.45
N VAL A 89 16.90 -3.14 11.08
CA VAL A 89 16.09 -4.34 10.81
C VAL A 89 15.58 -4.95 12.12
N ARG A 90 14.37 -5.49 12.12
CA ARG A 90 13.85 -6.31 13.23
C ARG A 90 13.52 -7.70 12.72
N ALA A 91 13.80 -8.73 13.51
CA ALA A 91 13.33 -10.08 13.24
C ALA A 91 11.93 -10.26 13.85
N VAL A 92 11.08 -11.02 13.17
CA VAL A 92 9.71 -11.33 13.64
C VAL A 92 9.46 -12.82 13.52
N GLU A 93 8.95 -13.44 14.59
CA GLU A 93 8.61 -14.87 14.62
C GLU A 93 7.14 -15.13 14.21
N ALA A 94 6.77 -16.41 14.05
CA ALA A 94 5.48 -16.82 13.48
C ALA A 94 4.24 -16.32 14.24
N ASN A 95 4.37 -16.03 15.53
CA ASN A 95 3.27 -15.55 16.38
C ASN A 95 3.14 -14.01 16.40
N GLY A 96 3.97 -13.30 15.61
CA GLY A 96 3.98 -11.85 15.50
C GLY A 96 4.88 -11.13 16.52
N ASN A 97 5.59 -11.84 17.41
CA ASN A 97 6.55 -11.18 18.30
C ASN A 97 7.82 -10.75 17.55
N SER A 98 8.27 -9.53 17.83
CA SER A 98 9.44 -8.94 17.17
C SER A 98 10.62 -8.74 18.13
N SER A 99 11.83 -8.80 17.58
CA SER A 99 13.06 -8.39 18.27
C SER A 99 13.11 -6.86 18.48
N VAL A 100 14.15 -6.39 19.18
CA VAL A 100 14.64 -5.01 18.97
C VAL A 100 15.17 -4.83 17.57
N SER A 101 15.27 -3.56 17.15
CA SER A 101 16.02 -3.18 15.96
C SER A 101 17.49 -3.53 16.11
N THR A 102 18.13 -3.85 14.99
CA THR A 102 19.58 -3.88 14.89
C THR A 102 20.19 -2.53 15.30
N GLU A 103 21.50 -2.53 15.52
CA GLU A 103 22.28 -1.29 15.42
C GLU A 103 22.08 -0.64 14.04
N THR A 104 22.15 0.68 13.98
CA THR A 104 21.95 1.43 12.74
C THR A 104 23.17 1.30 11.84
N ALA A 105 22.96 0.77 10.63
CA ALA A 105 23.96 0.81 9.57
C ALA A 105 23.78 2.10 8.76
N LYS A 106 24.86 2.87 8.55
CA LYS A 106 24.84 4.11 7.75
C LYS A 106 25.76 4.00 6.53
N ILE A 107 25.33 4.50 5.38
CA ILE A 107 26.12 4.50 4.13
C ILE A 107 25.93 5.81 3.37
N GLY A 108 27.00 6.32 2.76
CA GLY A 108 26.92 7.43 1.80
C GLY A 108 26.76 6.92 0.36
N VAL A 109 25.66 7.29 -0.30
CA VAL A 109 25.41 7.02 -1.73
C VAL A 109 26.05 8.12 -2.57
N ASN A 110 26.82 7.72 -3.59
CA ASN A 110 27.61 8.64 -4.40
C ASN A 110 26.75 9.30 -5.50
N ASP A 111 27.14 10.51 -5.92
CA ASP A 111 26.52 11.20 -7.07
C ASP A 111 26.61 10.33 -8.34
N LYS A 112 27.77 9.69 -8.51
CA LYS A 112 28.04 8.75 -9.59
C LYS A 112 28.61 7.47 -9.04
N PHE A 113 27.89 6.38 -9.25
CA PHE A 113 28.36 5.06 -8.89
C PHE A 113 29.63 4.69 -9.68
N ASN A 114 30.65 4.22 -8.97
CA ASN A 114 31.86 3.66 -9.57
C ASN A 114 32.11 2.27 -8.98
N ALA A 115 31.95 1.24 -9.80
CA ALA A 115 32.16 -0.16 -9.39
C ALA A 115 33.58 -0.45 -8.88
N SER A 116 34.56 0.40 -9.20
CA SER A 116 35.95 0.29 -8.71
C SER A 116 36.13 0.86 -7.30
N SER A 117 35.16 1.64 -6.80
CA SER A 117 35.19 2.31 -5.50
C SER A 117 33.80 2.27 -4.87
N VAL A 118 33.44 1.10 -4.34
CA VAL A 118 32.11 0.84 -3.77
C VAL A 118 32.00 1.41 -2.34
N SER A 119 30.96 2.22 -2.08
CA SER A 119 30.58 2.64 -0.74
C SER A 119 30.09 1.45 0.09
N ARG A 120 30.52 1.38 1.35
CA ARG A 120 30.07 0.39 2.33
C ARG A 120 29.59 1.08 3.59
N SER A 121 28.60 0.49 4.24
CA SER A 121 28.06 1.05 5.46
C SER A 121 29.02 0.91 6.64
N THR A 122 28.93 1.83 7.60
CA THR A 122 29.48 1.68 8.95
C THR A 122 28.36 1.49 9.96
N VAL A 123 28.56 0.61 10.94
CA VAL A 123 27.61 0.42 12.04
C VAL A 123 27.90 1.46 13.12
N VAL A 124 26.88 2.20 13.55
CA VAL A 124 27.00 3.18 14.62
C VAL A 124 26.44 2.56 15.90
N VAL A 125 27.33 2.15 16.80
CA VAL A 125 26.95 1.69 18.14
C VAL A 125 26.70 2.92 19.00
N GLY A 126 25.46 3.11 19.43
CA GLY A 126 25.13 4.16 20.39
C GLY A 126 25.75 3.86 21.75
N THR A 127 26.85 4.50 22.10
CA THR A 127 27.11 4.79 23.53
C THR A 127 26.15 5.91 23.91
N GLU A 128 25.30 5.69 24.91
CA GLU A 128 24.48 6.74 25.51
C GLU A 128 25.37 7.95 25.83
N GLN A 129 25.24 9.01 25.03
CA GLN A 129 25.69 10.32 25.41
C GLN A 129 24.52 10.95 26.16
N THR A 130 24.64 11.00 27.48
CA THR A 130 23.74 11.73 28.36
C THR A 130 23.71 13.21 27.93
N ALA A 131 22.71 13.59 27.14
CA ALA A 131 22.34 14.99 26.96
C ALA A 131 21.53 15.40 28.18
N ASN A 132 22.18 16.16 29.06
CA ASN A 132 21.62 16.76 30.25
C ASN A 132 20.57 17.80 29.82
N TYR A 133 19.29 17.43 29.79
CA TYR A 133 18.19 18.40 29.68
C TYR A 133 17.78 18.83 31.08
N ASP A 134 18.21 20.04 31.43
CA ASP A 134 17.83 20.76 32.63
C ASP A 134 16.34 21.10 32.54
N TYR A 135 15.50 20.44 33.35
CA TYR A 135 14.09 20.76 33.49
C TYR A 135 13.92 21.78 34.62
N ASP A 136 13.82 23.06 34.28
CA ASP A 136 13.34 24.08 35.20
C ASP A 136 11.82 23.91 35.43
N ILE A 137 11.48 23.46 36.63
CA ILE A 137 10.09 23.35 37.10
C ILE A 137 9.59 24.74 37.52
N VAL A 138 8.66 25.31 36.76
CA VAL A 138 7.81 26.42 37.22
C VAL A 138 6.41 25.88 37.58
N PRO A 139 5.90 26.08 38.81
CA PRO A 139 4.65 25.48 39.24
C PRO A 139 3.43 26.21 38.68
N VAL A 140 2.48 25.41 38.18
CA VAL A 140 1.16 25.83 37.68
C VAL A 140 0.32 26.45 38.80
N ARG A 141 -0.15 27.69 38.60
CA ARG A 141 -1.33 28.23 39.30
C ARG A 141 -2.56 28.09 38.42
N ARG A 142 -3.63 27.53 38.97
CA ARG A 142 -4.97 27.57 38.40
C ARG A 142 -5.54 28.99 38.46
N ASN A 143 -6.19 29.45 37.40
CA ASN A 143 -7.48 30.12 37.54
C ASN A 143 -8.29 30.13 36.24
N SER A 144 -9.60 30.00 36.46
CA SER A 144 -10.73 30.05 35.53
C SER A 144 -10.90 31.40 34.81
N THR A 145 -11.44 31.39 33.58
CA THR A 145 -12.76 31.96 33.18
C THR A 145 -12.94 31.92 31.65
N ALA A 146 -14.21 31.79 31.23
CA ALA A 146 -14.70 31.66 29.85
C ALA A 146 -14.67 32.95 29.02
N SER A 147 -14.62 32.83 27.68
CA SER A 147 -15.57 33.43 26.70
C SER A 147 -15.00 33.40 25.26
N ASP A 148 -15.89 33.02 24.34
CA ASP A 148 -16.11 33.35 22.93
C ASP A 148 -14.99 33.80 21.96
N ASP A 149 -15.07 33.15 20.79
CA ASP A 149 -14.99 33.66 19.41
C ASP A 149 -13.71 33.55 18.57
N ASP A 150 -13.98 33.04 17.37
CA ASP A 150 -13.36 33.12 16.04
C ASP A 150 -11.95 32.58 15.68
N THR A 151 -12.02 31.69 14.67
CA THR A 151 -11.11 31.41 13.56
C THR A 151 -9.61 31.17 13.81
N ASP A 152 -9.15 29.93 13.58
CA ASP A 152 -7.92 29.72 12.80
C ASP A 152 -7.92 28.37 12.07
N ASN A 153 -7.53 28.44 10.81
CA ASN A 153 -7.46 27.40 9.82
C ASN A 153 -6.13 26.66 10.01
N SER A 154 -6.15 25.46 10.61
CA SER A 154 -4.97 24.60 10.69
C SER A 154 -5.31 23.18 10.26
N VAL A 155 -5.00 22.89 8.99
CA VAL A 155 -4.74 21.54 8.52
C VAL A 155 -3.59 20.99 9.36
N SER A 156 -3.87 19.99 10.20
CA SER A 156 -2.82 19.17 10.80
C SER A 156 -3.34 17.76 11.09
N THR A 157 -2.67 16.81 10.44
CA THR A 157 -2.37 15.43 10.87
C THR A 157 -3.52 14.55 11.33
N ILE A 158 -3.80 13.51 10.53
CA ILE A 158 -4.50 12.31 11.01
C ILE A 158 -3.61 11.65 12.06
N GLU A 159 -3.91 11.91 13.34
CA GLU A 159 -3.49 11.05 14.44
C GLU A 159 -4.23 9.71 14.33
N LEU A 160 -3.46 8.65 14.09
CA LEU A 160 -3.95 7.28 14.06
C LEU A 160 -4.23 6.81 15.49
N ALA A 161 -5.50 6.89 15.90
CA ALA A 161 -5.97 6.30 17.14
C ALA A 161 -6.70 4.96 16.88
N ALA A 162 -5.95 3.90 17.19
CA ALA A 162 -6.35 2.66 17.84
C ALA A 162 -7.51 1.81 17.28
N ASN A 163 -7.08 0.62 16.86
CA ASN A 163 -7.80 -0.60 16.52
C ASN A 163 -8.34 -0.63 15.08
N ASP A 164 -8.30 -1.82 14.47
CA ASP A 164 -8.81 -2.13 13.12
C ASP A 164 -7.83 -1.97 11.95
N VAL A 165 -8.01 -2.91 11.02
CA VAL A 165 -7.46 -3.00 9.65
C VAL A 165 -7.02 -1.64 9.11
N HIS A 166 -5.76 -1.53 8.64
CA HIS A 166 -5.21 -0.30 8.06
C HIS A 166 -5.92 0.05 6.73
N GLN A 167 -7.13 0.60 6.82
CA GLN A 167 -7.88 1.14 5.70
C GLN A 167 -7.49 2.60 5.49
N ALA A 168 -6.89 2.90 4.33
CA ALA A 168 -6.54 4.24 3.91
C ALA A 168 -7.39 4.63 2.70
N CYS A 169 -8.15 5.72 2.81
CA CYS A 169 -8.95 6.24 1.70
C CYS A 169 -8.22 7.41 1.01
N LEU A 170 -8.38 7.52 -0.31
CA LEU A 170 -7.86 8.64 -1.07
C LEU A 170 -8.54 9.93 -0.63
N PRO A 171 -7.79 10.95 -0.16
CA PRO A 171 -8.34 12.22 0.26
C PRO A 171 -8.62 13.12 -0.96
N ILE A 172 -9.60 12.74 -1.78
CA ILE A 172 -10.03 13.55 -2.92
C ILE A 172 -10.56 14.87 -2.37
N GLN A 173 -10.01 15.99 -2.83
CA GLN A 173 -10.43 17.31 -2.35
C GLN A 173 -11.94 17.57 -2.51
N ASP A 174 -12.51 18.40 -1.64
CA ASP A 174 -13.94 18.72 -1.64
C ASP A 174 -14.35 19.72 -2.74
N GLU A 175 -13.43 20.59 -3.14
CA GLU A 175 -13.73 21.63 -4.12
C GLU A 175 -13.85 21.07 -5.54
N PRO A 176 -14.96 21.35 -6.26
CA PRO A 176 -15.13 20.93 -7.63
C PRO A 176 -14.02 21.47 -8.54
N VAL A 177 -13.53 20.62 -9.43
CA VAL A 177 -12.50 20.98 -10.42
C VAL A 177 -13.04 20.61 -11.79
N PRO A 178 -13.20 21.55 -12.73
CA PRO A 178 -13.70 21.24 -14.05
C PRO A 178 -12.67 20.45 -14.88
N PHE A 179 -13.15 19.79 -15.94
CA PHE A 179 -12.28 19.14 -16.93
C PHE A 179 -11.21 20.10 -17.48
N GLY A 180 -10.04 19.56 -17.78
CA GLY A 180 -8.89 20.33 -18.25
C GLY A 180 -8.06 21.00 -17.16
N GLN A 181 -8.51 21.00 -15.90
CA GLN A 181 -7.76 21.58 -14.78
C GLN A 181 -7.10 20.54 -13.88
N VAL A 182 -7.61 19.32 -13.84
CA VAL A 182 -6.95 18.20 -13.15
C VAL A 182 -5.62 17.91 -13.86
N ASN A 183 -4.55 17.85 -13.08
CA ASN A 183 -3.19 17.61 -13.57
C ASN A 183 -2.39 16.77 -12.55
N LYS A 184 -1.18 16.34 -12.95
CA LYS A 184 -0.34 15.49 -12.09
C LYS A 184 -0.06 16.11 -10.72
N ALA A 185 0.28 17.40 -10.66
CA ALA A 185 0.62 18.07 -9.41
C ALA A 185 -0.58 18.14 -8.44
N MET A 186 -1.78 18.37 -8.97
CA MET A 186 -3.01 18.31 -8.19
C MET A 186 -3.25 16.89 -7.63
N MET A 187 -3.14 15.87 -8.48
CA MET A 187 -3.35 14.49 -8.02
C MET A 187 -2.27 14.02 -7.03
N GLN A 188 -1.04 14.51 -7.15
CA GLN A 188 0.04 14.26 -6.19
C GLN A 188 -0.27 14.81 -4.79
N HIS A 189 -1.20 15.75 -4.65
CA HIS A 189 -1.64 16.20 -3.33
C HIS A 189 -2.42 15.12 -2.58
N TRP A 190 -3.21 14.31 -3.31
CA TRP A 190 -4.01 13.22 -2.72
C TRP A 190 -3.29 11.86 -2.80
N MET A 191 -2.32 11.74 -3.71
CA MET A 191 -1.56 10.53 -4.02
C MET A 191 -0.08 10.91 -4.17
N PRO A 192 0.65 11.15 -3.06
CA PRO A 192 2.04 11.64 -3.11
C PRO A 192 2.96 10.72 -3.93
N ASP A 193 2.71 9.40 -3.88
CA ASP A 193 3.47 8.37 -4.59
C ASP A 193 2.97 8.12 -6.03
N LEU A 194 2.26 9.10 -6.62
CA LEU A 194 1.84 9.06 -8.03
C LEU A 194 3.07 9.11 -8.95
N ARG A 195 3.40 7.96 -9.56
CA ARG A 195 4.49 7.81 -10.52
C ARG A 195 4.21 8.59 -11.80
N TYR A 196 3.05 8.32 -12.40
CA TYR A 196 2.63 8.94 -13.64
C TYR A 196 1.10 8.98 -13.74
N ILE A 197 0.63 9.92 -14.55
CA ILE A 197 -0.74 9.92 -15.08
C ILE A 197 -0.70 10.33 -16.55
N VAL A 198 -1.51 9.64 -17.35
CA VAL A 198 -1.76 9.92 -18.75
C VAL A 198 -3.12 10.60 -18.89
N ASN A 199 -3.16 11.69 -19.65
CA ASN A 199 -4.38 12.41 -20.02
C ASN A 199 -5.27 12.91 -18.85
N PRO A 200 -4.70 13.54 -17.80
CA PRO A 200 -5.49 13.99 -16.64
C PRO A 200 -6.57 15.04 -17.01
N GLN A 201 -6.47 15.70 -18.17
CA GLN A 201 -7.46 16.66 -18.65
C GLN A 201 -8.87 16.07 -18.86
N HIS A 202 -9.01 14.74 -18.95
CA HIS A 202 -10.31 14.05 -19.03
C HIS A 202 -10.88 13.69 -17.65
N LEU A 203 -10.25 14.17 -16.58
CA LEU A 203 -10.76 14.09 -15.22
C LEU A 203 -11.31 15.44 -14.76
N SER A 204 -12.35 15.39 -13.95
CA SER A 204 -12.88 16.49 -13.15
C SER A 204 -13.11 15.98 -11.72
N ILE A 205 -13.19 16.89 -10.75
CA ILE A 205 -13.68 16.58 -9.40
C ILE A 205 -15.09 17.13 -9.28
N ASP A 206 -16.02 16.28 -8.87
CA ASP A 206 -17.46 16.53 -8.83
C ASP A 206 -18.06 15.85 -7.58
N THR A 207 -19.34 16.07 -7.31
CA THR A 207 -20.06 15.40 -6.22
C THR A 207 -20.18 13.89 -6.49
N GLY A 208 -19.88 13.13 -5.46
CA GLY A 208 -19.82 11.68 -5.43
C GLY A 208 -20.89 11.04 -4.55
N PHE A 209 -20.62 9.81 -4.13
CA PHE A 209 -21.51 9.03 -3.28
C PHE A 209 -21.67 9.70 -1.91
N GLU A 210 -22.90 9.76 -1.39
CA GLU A 210 -23.19 10.36 -0.07
C GLU A 210 -22.65 11.79 0.10
N ASN A 211 -22.62 12.58 -0.99
CA ASN A 211 -22.07 13.95 -1.05
C ASN A 211 -20.56 14.05 -0.80
N GLN A 212 -19.80 12.95 -0.81
CA GLN A 212 -18.35 13.00 -0.82
C GLN A 212 -17.82 13.35 -2.22
N SER A 213 -16.55 13.71 -2.36
CA SER A 213 -15.97 13.97 -3.68
C SER A 213 -15.85 12.72 -4.54
N ALA A 214 -15.92 12.91 -5.85
CA ALA A 214 -15.65 11.89 -6.84
C ALA A 214 -14.71 12.38 -7.93
N ILE A 215 -13.83 11.48 -8.38
CA ILE A 215 -13.16 11.62 -9.66
C ILE A 215 -14.19 11.27 -10.73
N ARG A 216 -14.56 12.26 -11.55
CA ARG A 216 -15.43 12.07 -12.71
C ARG A 216 -14.56 11.96 -13.96
N GLN A 217 -14.68 10.83 -14.65
CA GLN A 217 -14.02 10.52 -15.90
C GLN A 217 -14.92 10.92 -17.07
N LYS A 218 -14.33 11.55 -18.08
CA LYS A 218 -14.93 11.77 -19.39
C LYS A 218 -14.36 10.78 -20.40
N PHE A 219 -15.21 10.03 -21.10
CA PHE A 219 -14.81 9.11 -22.15
C PHE A 219 -15.15 9.71 -23.51
N GLU A 220 -14.20 10.39 -24.14
CA GLU A 220 -14.38 10.93 -25.49
C GLU A 220 -14.06 9.85 -26.53
N PRO A 221 -14.96 9.58 -27.50
CA PRO A 221 -14.74 8.54 -28.49
C PRO A 221 -13.58 8.87 -29.43
N THR A 222 -12.77 7.85 -29.73
CA THR A 222 -11.61 7.94 -30.62
C THR A 222 -11.55 6.73 -31.56
N ASN A 223 -10.58 6.72 -32.48
CA ASN A 223 -10.34 5.57 -33.35
C ASN A 223 -9.76 4.33 -32.63
N ILE A 224 -9.56 4.39 -31.30
CA ILE A 224 -9.05 3.29 -30.47
C ILE A 224 -9.96 2.95 -29.28
N GLY A 225 -11.22 3.41 -29.31
CA GLY A 225 -12.17 3.30 -28.20
C GLY A 225 -12.47 4.68 -27.64
N SER A 226 -11.76 5.06 -26.58
CA SER A 226 -11.78 6.42 -26.05
C SER A 226 -10.38 6.94 -25.78
N ASP A 227 -10.27 8.23 -25.48
CA ASP A 227 -9.09 8.72 -24.76
C ASP A 227 -8.91 7.90 -23.47
N ARG A 228 -7.65 7.57 -23.18
CA ARG A 228 -7.31 6.71 -22.05
C ARG A 228 -6.75 7.54 -20.91
N VAL A 229 -7.31 7.35 -19.72
CA VAL A 229 -6.73 7.88 -18.48
C VAL A 229 -6.17 6.71 -17.69
N VAL A 230 -4.86 6.74 -17.50
CA VAL A 230 -4.13 5.70 -16.79
C VAL A 230 -3.17 6.35 -15.82
N ALA A 231 -3.18 5.89 -14.57
CA ALA A 231 -2.25 6.34 -13.55
C ALA A 231 -1.71 5.15 -12.75
N SER A 232 -0.52 5.32 -12.19
CA SER A 232 0.11 4.35 -11.29
C SER A 232 0.60 5.07 -10.06
N ILE A 233 0.23 4.55 -8.90
CA ILE A 233 0.59 5.03 -7.58
C ILE A 233 1.30 3.90 -6.87
N ASP A 234 2.51 4.14 -6.38
CA ASP A 234 3.19 3.14 -5.54
C ASP A 234 2.50 3.10 -4.16
N ILE A 235 2.33 1.90 -3.63
CA ILE A 235 1.80 1.65 -2.28
C ILE A 235 2.78 0.72 -1.56
N THR A 236 2.69 0.66 -0.23
CA THR A 236 3.49 -0.31 0.53
C THR A 236 3.20 -1.72 0.04
N GLY A 237 4.22 -2.49 -0.33
CA GLY A 237 4.05 -3.88 -0.77
C GLY A 237 3.38 -4.74 0.30
N GLN A 238 2.32 -5.46 -0.09
CA GLN A 238 1.66 -6.49 0.74
C GLN A 238 1.25 -7.67 -0.12
N GLN A 239 1.17 -8.85 0.49
CA GLN A 239 0.68 -10.03 -0.21
C GLN A 239 -0.81 -9.91 -0.55
N THR A 240 -1.62 -9.34 0.35
CA THR A 240 -3.06 -9.16 0.14
C THR A 240 -3.47 -7.70 0.30
N TYR A 241 -4.21 -7.22 -0.69
CA TYR A 241 -4.91 -5.94 -0.62
C TYR A 241 -6.37 -6.08 -1.00
N ALA A 242 -7.23 -5.42 -0.22
CA ALA A 242 -8.61 -5.12 -0.57
C ALA A 242 -8.74 -3.66 -1.02
N LEU A 243 -9.25 -3.44 -2.23
CA LEU A 243 -9.53 -2.12 -2.81
C LEU A 243 -11.03 -1.93 -2.96
N SER A 244 -11.61 -1.05 -2.15
CA SER A 244 -13.02 -0.64 -2.24
C SER A 244 -13.16 0.67 -2.99
N GLN A 245 -14.23 0.82 -3.77
CA GLN A 245 -14.65 2.09 -4.39
C GLN A 245 -16.15 2.09 -4.67
N SER A 246 -16.77 3.27 -4.59
CA SER A 246 -18.12 3.55 -5.11
C SER A 246 -18.00 3.95 -6.58
N VAL A 247 -18.86 3.37 -7.42
CA VAL A 247 -18.86 3.60 -8.88
C VAL A 247 -20.24 4.03 -9.33
N LEU A 248 -20.29 5.03 -10.21
CA LEU A 248 -21.50 5.45 -10.93
C LEU A 248 -21.17 5.55 -12.41
N PHE A 249 -21.90 4.83 -13.25
CA PHE A 249 -21.98 5.11 -14.67
C PHE A 249 -23.13 6.09 -14.89
N GLU A 250 -22.87 7.26 -15.47
CA GLU A 250 -23.91 8.31 -15.57
C GLU A 250 -25.02 7.93 -16.56
N ASP A 251 -26.18 8.58 -16.42
CA ASP A 251 -27.32 8.40 -17.33
C ASP A 251 -26.89 8.50 -18.80
N GLY A 252 -27.33 7.51 -19.59
CA GLY A 252 -26.96 7.40 -20.99
C GLY A 252 -25.55 6.86 -21.23
N PHE A 253 -24.95 6.14 -20.26
CA PHE A 253 -23.70 5.43 -20.52
C PHE A 253 -23.88 4.41 -21.65
N ASP A 254 -23.08 4.56 -22.70
CA ASP A 254 -22.95 3.66 -23.83
C ASP A 254 -21.94 2.54 -23.49
N TRP A 255 -22.20 1.28 -23.79
CA TRP A 255 -21.27 0.19 -23.45
C TRP A 255 -20.17 -0.05 -24.49
N GLY A 256 -20.23 0.65 -25.63
CA GLY A 256 -19.29 0.61 -26.74
C GLY A 256 -20.00 0.31 -28.06
N GLY A 257 -19.25 0.35 -29.16
CA GLY A 257 -19.75 0.01 -30.48
C GLY A 257 -19.93 -1.50 -30.67
N THR A 258 -19.50 -2.03 -31.82
CA THR A 258 -19.59 -3.48 -32.12
C THR A 258 -18.75 -4.38 -31.19
N SER A 259 -17.91 -3.79 -30.33
CA SER A 259 -17.17 -4.48 -29.28
C SER A 259 -17.39 -3.75 -27.95
N GLU A 260 -18.27 -4.29 -27.12
CA GLU A 260 -18.73 -3.63 -25.89
C GLU A 260 -17.86 -4.03 -24.69
N SER A 261 -16.77 -3.30 -24.45
CA SER A 261 -15.99 -3.43 -23.20
C SER A 261 -15.08 -2.24 -23.00
N GLY A 262 -14.67 -2.06 -21.75
CA GLY A 262 -13.64 -1.12 -21.35
C GLY A 262 -13.24 -1.34 -19.91
N LYS A 263 -12.30 -0.52 -19.45
CA LYS A 263 -11.73 -0.56 -18.10
C LYS A 263 -12.26 0.64 -17.35
N PHE A 264 -12.46 0.53 -16.05
CA PHE A 264 -12.91 1.65 -15.23
C PHE A 264 -12.25 1.67 -13.85
N GLY A 265 -12.16 2.88 -13.30
CA GLY A 265 -11.81 3.11 -11.90
C GLY A 265 -10.42 2.63 -11.51
N PHE A 266 -10.30 2.28 -10.24
CA PHE A 266 -9.07 1.80 -9.65
C PHE A 266 -8.97 0.26 -9.67
N GLY A 267 -7.75 -0.25 -9.77
CA GLY A 267 -7.39 -1.67 -9.67
C GLY A 267 -6.06 -1.83 -8.93
N LEU A 268 -5.56 -3.06 -8.91
CA LEU A 268 -4.33 -3.43 -8.18
C LEU A 268 -3.24 -3.91 -9.14
N GLY A 269 -1.99 -3.61 -8.80
CA GLY A 269 -0.79 -4.00 -9.54
C GLY A 269 0.33 -4.41 -8.60
N GLY A 270 1.33 -5.11 -9.16
CA GLY A 270 2.47 -5.62 -8.39
C GLY A 270 3.69 -5.79 -9.29
N GLY A 271 4.87 -5.47 -8.76
CA GLY A 271 6.14 -5.64 -9.44
C GLY A 271 6.17 -4.89 -10.77
N SER A 272 6.33 -5.64 -11.85
CA SER A 272 6.43 -5.07 -13.20
C SER A 272 5.11 -4.55 -13.79
N THR A 273 3.98 -4.92 -13.18
CA THR A 273 2.61 -4.53 -13.54
C THR A 273 2.32 -4.65 -15.04
N PRO A 274 2.40 -5.87 -15.62
CA PRO A 274 2.20 -6.07 -17.05
C PRO A 274 0.77 -5.70 -17.47
N THR A 275 0.67 -4.95 -18.56
CA THR A 275 -0.58 -4.58 -19.22
C THR A 275 -0.36 -4.47 -20.73
N GLY A 276 -1.44 -4.32 -21.52
CA GLY A 276 -1.29 -3.97 -22.94
C GLY A 276 -0.53 -5.00 -23.78
N GLY A 277 -0.61 -6.28 -23.42
CA GLY A 277 0.04 -7.38 -24.14
C GLY A 277 1.48 -7.65 -23.71
N ASP A 278 1.96 -6.97 -22.65
CA ASP A 278 3.24 -7.25 -22.03
C ASP A 278 3.26 -8.68 -21.46
N ALA A 279 4.19 -9.50 -21.95
CA ALA A 279 4.33 -10.91 -21.60
C ALA A 279 5.19 -11.16 -20.35
N ARG A 280 5.67 -10.10 -19.69
CA ARG A 280 6.41 -10.23 -18.43
C ARG A 280 5.62 -10.98 -17.36
N ASP A 281 6.35 -11.77 -16.57
CA ASP A 281 5.87 -12.62 -15.48
C ASP A 281 6.45 -12.22 -14.10
N ASP A 282 7.21 -11.13 -14.04
CA ASP A 282 7.78 -10.52 -12.81
C ASP A 282 6.85 -9.49 -12.17
N GLY A 283 5.53 -9.64 -12.37
CA GLY A 283 4.51 -8.76 -11.81
C GLY A 283 3.08 -9.18 -12.17
N LEU A 284 2.11 -8.42 -11.67
CA LEU A 284 0.67 -8.69 -11.85
C LEU A 284 -0.12 -7.40 -12.15
N SER A 285 -1.28 -7.55 -12.78
CA SER A 285 -2.31 -6.49 -12.76
C SER A 285 -3.73 -7.07 -12.70
N ALA A 286 -4.60 -6.47 -11.90
CA ALA A 286 -6.01 -6.80 -11.81
C ALA A 286 -6.83 -5.50 -11.94
N ARG A 287 -7.54 -5.35 -13.06
CA ARG A 287 -8.30 -4.13 -13.39
C ARG A 287 -9.76 -4.43 -13.61
N LEU A 288 -10.64 -3.55 -13.15
CA LEU A 288 -12.07 -3.69 -13.36
C LEU A 288 -12.43 -3.40 -14.82
N ILE A 289 -13.36 -4.19 -15.35
CA ILE A 289 -13.90 -4.04 -16.70
C ILE A 289 -15.41 -4.16 -16.70
N TRP A 290 -16.06 -3.51 -17.66
CA TRP A 290 -17.42 -3.88 -18.06
C TRP A 290 -17.37 -4.77 -19.29
N GLN A 291 -18.37 -5.62 -19.45
CA GLN A 291 -18.62 -6.38 -20.69
C GLN A 291 -20.06 -6.21 -21.10
N GLY A 292 -20.30 -5.62 -22.26
CA GLY A 292 -21.65 -5.45 -22.77
C GLY A 292 -22.27 -6.78 -23.22
N ASN A 293 -23.58 -6.86 -23.05
CA ASN A 293 -24.39 -8.03 -23.36
C ASN A 293 -25.03 -7.96 -24.76
N GLY A 294 -24.78 -6.88 -25.53
CA GLY A 294 -25.37 -6.66 -26.85
C GLY A 294 -26.85 -6.27 -26.82
N ASP A 295 -27.41 -5.99 -25.64
CA ASP A 295 -28.81 -5.61 -25.43
C ASP A 295 -28.95 -4.22 -24.75
N GLY A 296 -27.86 -3.45 -24.73
CA GLY A 296 -27.79 -2.15 -24.04
C GLY A 296 -27.47 -2.25 -22.55
N THR A 297 -27.14 -3.44 -22.05
CA THR A 297 -26.68 -3.67 -20.67
C THR A 297 -25.24 -4.18 -20.64
N ALA A 298 -24.60 -4.12 -19.47
CA ALA A 298 -23.27 -4.70 -19.27
C ALA A 298 -23.13 -5.39 -17.91
N GLY A 299 -22.35 -6.46 -17.91
CA GLY A 299 -21.85 -7.12 -16.70
C GLY A 299 -20.52 -6.55 -16.23
N LEU A 300 -20.15 -6.95 -15.01
CA LEU A 300 -18.89 -6.61 -14.35
C LEU A 300 -17.87 -7.74 -14.53
N GLY A 301 -16.59 -7.40 -14.64
CA GLY A 301 -15.52 -8.38 -14.58
C GLY A 301 -14.19 -7.81 -14.14
N VAL A 302 -13.20 -8.68 -14.01
CA VAL A 302 -11.79 -8.34 -13.77
C VAL A 302 -10.96 -8.81 -14.95
N TYR A 303 -10.09 -7.91 -15.40
CA TYR A 303 -9.10 -8.15 -16.44
C TYR A 303 -7.73 -8.31 -15.80
N ALA A 304 -7.22 -9.54 -15.83
CA ALA A 304 -6.09 -9.98 -15.02
C ALA A 304 -4.88 -10.35 -15.88
N TYR A 305 -3.71 -9.83 -15.51
CA TYR A 305 -2.42 -10.36 -15.94
C TYR A 305 -1.82 -11.09 -14.75
N SER A 306 -1.85 -12.42 -14.83
CA SER A 306 -1.05 -13.33 -14.00
C SER A 306 0.05 -13.96 -14.86
N ALA A 307 1.04 -14.58 -14.24
CA ALA A 307 2.10 -15.31 -14.92
C ALA A 307 1.58 -16.59 -15.61
N ASP A 308 0.56 -17.22 -15.03
CA ASP A 308 -0.08 -18.44 -15.54
C ASP A 308 -1.32 -18.20 -16.41
N ARG A 309 -1.58 -16.95 -16.80
CA ARG A 309 -2.72 -16.59 -17.68
C ARG A 309 -2.70 -17.37 -18.99
N SER A 310 -3.88 -17.69 -19.51
CA SER A 310 -3.97 -18.61 -20.66
C SER A 310 -5.10 -18.34 -21.64
N GLN A 311 -6.09 -17.53 -21.29
CA GLN A 311 -7.33 -17.39 -22.09
C GLN A 311 -7.10 -16.56 -23.36
N ASN A 312 -6.40 -15.42 -23.24
CA ASN A 312 -6.39 -14.38 -24.27
C ASN A 312 -4.98 -13.92 -24.67
N LEU A 313 -3.98 -14.81 -24.62
CA LEU A 313 -2.59 -14.47 -24.89
C LEU A 313 -2.42 -13.69 -26.22
N PRO A 314 -1.63 -12.60 -26.26
CA PRO A 314 -0.75 -12.10 -25.20
C PRO A 314 -1.44 -11.23 -24.12
N TRP A 315 -2.75 -11.04 -24.24
CA TRP A 315 -3.53 -10.18 -23.37
C TRP A 315 -3.93 -10.85 -22.06
N GLY A 316 -4.65 -10.11 -21.21
CA GLY A 316 -5.07 -10.57 -19.89
C GLY A 316 -6.27 -11.52 -19.93
N ASP A 317 -6.37 -12.37 -18.92
CA ASP A 317 -7.53 -13.22 -18.68
C ASP A 317 -8.73 -12.37 -18.22
N VAL A 318 -9.93 -12.85 -18.53
CA VAL A 318 -11.18 -12.21 -18.16
C VAL A 318 -11.88 -13.10 -17.14
N PHE A 319 -12.20 -12.53 -16.00
CA PHE A 319 -13.03 -13.17 -14.97
C PHE A 319 -14.30 -12.34 -14.79
N ASN A 320 -15.41 -12.83 -15.33
CA ASN A 320 -16.70 -12.16 -15.22
C ASN A 320 -17.37 -12.46 -13.87
N VAL A 321 -18.02 -11.46 -13.32
CA VAL A 321 -18.96 -11.60 -12.20
C VAL A 321 -20.30 -12.05 -12.78
N GLU A 322 -20.74 -13.25 -12.38
CA GLU A 322 -22.00 -13.81 -12.86
C GLU A 322 -23.19 -13.13 -12.18
N ASN A 323 -24.32 -13.04 -12.90
CA ASN A 323 -25.61 -12.55 -12.38
C ASN A 323 -25.60 -11.11 -11.82
N PHE A 324 -24.63 -10.29 -12.23
CA PHE A 324 -24.62 -8.86 -11.92
C PHE A 324 -24.66 -8.03 -13.20
N GLN A 325 -25.65 -7.15 -13.27
CA GLN A 325 -25.75 -6.12 -14.31
C GLN A 325 -25.41 -4.78 -13.69
N ILE A 326 -24.50 -4.04 -14.30
CA ILE A 326 -24.09 -2.73 -13.82
C ILE A 326 -25.28 -1.77 -13.92
N PRO A 327 -25.70 -1.11 -12.82
CA PRO A 327 -26.77 -0.14 -12.88
C PRO A 327 -26.25 1.19 -13.44
N VAL A 328 -26.95 1.73 -14.43
CA VAL A 328 -26.69 3.06 -14.99
C VAL A 328 -27.52 4.07 -14.20
N GLY A 329 -26.92 5.21 -13.84
CA GLY A 329 -27.57 6.26 -13.06
C GLY A 329 -27.58 6.00 -11.55
N GLU A 330 -27.15 4.82 -11.10
CA GLU A 330 -27.11 4.46 -9.69
C GLU A 330 -25.68 4.11 -9.23
N TRP A 331 -25.39 4.47 -7.99
CA TRP A 331 -24.12 4.09 -7.37
C TRP A 331 -24.17 2.64 -6.91
N PHE A 332 -23.07 1.93 -7.11
CA PHE A 332 -22.83 0.63 -6.47
C PHE A 332 -21.43 0.61 -5.86
N ARG A 333 -21.24 -0.20 -4.81
CA ARG A 333 -19.94 -0.37 -4.16
C ARG A 333 -19.32 -1.67 -4.59
N ILE A 334 -18.04 -1.62 -4.96
CA ILE A 334 -17.25 -2.78 -5.33
C ILE A 334 -15.99 -2.85 -4.47
N THR A 335 -15.62 -4.05 -4.05
CA THR A 335 -14.32 -4.34 -3.45
C THR A 335 -13.59 -5.41 -4.26
N LEU A 336 -12.41 -5.09 -4.75
CA LEU A 336 -11.49 -6.01 -5.42
C LEU A 336 -10.46 -6.48 -4.41
N VAL A 337 -10.36 -7.78 -4.16
CA VAL A 337 -9.33 -8.37 -3.30
C VAL A 337 -8.37 -9.19 -4.15
N VAL A 338 -7.08 -8.92 -4.03
CA VAL A 338 -6.02 -9.69 -4.68
C VAL A 338 -5.06 -10.19 -3.61
N THR A 339 -4.83 -11.50 -3.60
CA THR A 339 -3.77 -12.13 -2.83
C THR A 339 -2.73 -12.67 -3.81
N ALA A 340 -1.53 -12.09 -3.79
CA ALA A 340 -0.39 -12.57 -4.56
C ALA A 340 0.03 -13.99 -4.07
N ASN A 341 0.65 -14.76 -4.95
CA ASN A 341 1.15 -16.10 -4.60
C ASN A 341 2.29 -16.05 -3.57
N SER A 342 2.43 -17.08 -2.73
CA SER A 342 3.40 -17.09 -1.62
C SER A 342 4.87 -17.11 -2.05
N THR A 343 5.14 -17.69 -3.22
CA THR A 343 6.45 -17.73 -3.86
C THR A 343 6.26 -17.69 -5.37
N VAL A 344 7.28 -17.30 -6.12
CA VAL A 344 7.23 -17.25 -7.59
C VAL A 344 6.90 -18.59 -8.27
N ASN A 345 6.97 -19.73 -7.58
CA ASN A 345 6.59 -21.04 -8.12
C ASN A 345 5.24 -21.56 -7.59
N SER A 346 4.61 -20.83 -6.66
CA SER A 346 3.33 -21.21 -6.07
C SER A 346 2.17 -20.69 -6.93
N HIS A 347 1.10 -21.48 -7.01
CA HIS A 347 -0.19 -21.06 -7.58
C HIS A 347 -1.21 -20.74 -6.48
N ASP A 348 -0.81 -20.37 -5.28
CA ASP A 348 -1.71 -20.19 -4.13
C ASP A 348 -2.29 -18.76 -4.00
N GLY A 349 -2.15 -17.93 -5.05
CA GLY A 349 -2.78 -16.63 -5.12
C GLY A 349 -4.28 -16.72 -5.41
N SER A 350 -4.99 -15.62 -5.13
CA SER A 350 -6.45 -15.53 -5.32
C SER A 350 -6.89 -14.15 -5.82
N LEU A 351 -8.14 -14.12 -6.30
CA LEU A 351 -8.87 -12.95 -6.76
C LEU A 351 -10.30 -13.03 -6.23
N SER A 352 -10.77 -11.96 -5.59
CA SER A 352 -12.18 -11.82 -5.20
C SER A 352 -12.78 -10.50 -5.65
N VAL A 353 -14.08 -10.53 -5.94
CA VAL A 353 -14.89 -9.32 -6.05
C VAL A 353 -16.05 -9.42 -5.08
N LEU A 354 -16.25 -8.35 -4.31
CA LEU A 354 -17.39 -8.17 -3.45
C LEU A 354 -18.25 -7.02 -3.96
N LEU A 355 -19.56 -7.18 -3.87
CA LEU A 355 -20.54 -6.11 -4.08
C LEU A 355 -21.30 -5.91 -2.77
N ASP A 356 -21.32 -4.68 -2.27
CA ASP A 356 -21.92 -4.33 -0.97
C ASP A 356 -21.51 -5.28 0.18
N ASN A 357 -20.23 -5.66 0.19
CA ASN A 357 -19.58 -6.60 1.13
C ASN A 357 -19.99 -8.07 1.01
N GLU A 358 -20.72 -8.46 -0.04
CA GLU A 358 -20.98 -9.87 -0.38
C GLU A 358 -20.01 -10.35 -1.47
N VAL A 359 -19.34 -11.49 -1.26
CA VAL A 359 -18.46 -12.10 -2.28
C VAL A 359 -19.30 -12.63 -3.44
N VAL A 360 -19.16 -12.01 -4.61
CA VAL A 360 -19.87 -12.39 -5.84
C VAL A 360 -18.98 -13.11 -6.86
N MET A 361 -17.66 -13.04 -6.67
CA MET A 361 -16.69 -13.80 -7.46
C MET A 361 -15.50 -14.19 -6.59
N TRP A 362 -15.07 -15.43 -6.71
CA TRP A 362 -13.85 -15.97 -6.12
C TRP A 362 -13.11 -16.81 -7.17
N LYS A 363 -11.80 -16.57 -7.30
CA LYS A 363 -10.86 -17.41 -8.07
C LYS A 363 -9.65 -17.68 -7.19
N ASP A 364 -9.22 -18.92 -7.16
CA ASP A 364 -8.00 -19.38 -6.50
C ASP A 364 -7.11 -20.10 -7.50
N ASN A 365 -6.04 -20.70 -6.99
CA ASN A 365 -5.06 -21.42 -7.76
C ASN A 365 -4.36 -20.54 -8.84
N ILE A 366 -4.08 -19.27 -8.52
CA ILE A 366 -3.45 -18.30 -9.42
C ILE A 366 -1.97 -18.10 -9.05
N GLN A 367 -1.08 -18.26 -10.02
CA GLN A 367 0.30 -17.76 -9.96
C GLN A 367 0.34 -16.37 -10.57
N TRP A 368 0.12 -15.36 -9.73
CA TRP A 368 0.12 -13.96 -10.15
C TRP A 368 1.47 -13.53 -10.73
N GLN A 369 2.56 -13.87 -10.04
CA GLN A 369 3.92 -13.54 -10.44
C GLN A 369 4.79 -14.80 -10.45
N GLY A 370 5.42 -15.06 -11.59
CA GLY A 370 6.21 -16.27 -11.88
C GLY A 370 7.72 -16.06 -11.81
N SER A 371 8.19 -14.82 -11.74
CA SER A 371 9.62 -14.49 -11.61
C SER A 371 9.84 -13.21 -10.77
N GLY A 372 11.08 -12.74 -10.62
CA GLY A 372 11.40 -11.60 -9.76
C GLY A 372 11.71 -12.00 -8.31
N VAL A 373 11.46 -11.10 -7.35
CA VAL A 373 11.88 -11.27 -5.94
C VAL A 373 10.77 -11.95 -5.12
N PHE A 374 9.71 -11.21 -4.80
CA PHE A 374 8.60 -11.68 -3.98
C PHE A 374 7.29 -11.24 -4.64
N PRO A 375 6.31 -12.14 -4.83
CA PRO A 375 5.00 -11.73 -5.30
C PRO A 375 4.29 -10.88 -4.25
N GLU A 376 4.03 -9.63 -4.61
CA GLU A 376 3.29 -8.69 -3.78
C GLU A 376 2.45 -7.77 -4.66
N VAL A 377 1.46 -7.16 -4.04
CA VAL A 377 0.71 -6.04 -4.59
C VAL A 377 1.36 -4.78 -4.02
N ASP A 378 1.97 -3.97 -4.91
CA ASP A 378 2.75 -2.77 -4.56
C ASP A 378 2.29 -1.53 -5.33
N GLN A 379 1.23 -1.64 -6.14
CA GLN A 379 0.70 -0.55 -6.94
C GLN A 379 -0.82 -0.46 -6.86
N LEU A 380 -1.31 0.76 -6.65
CA LEU A 380 -2.68 1.15 -6.97
C LEU A 380 -2.68 1.73 -8.39
N ILE A 381 -3.52 1.20 -9.27
CA ILE A 381 -3.60 1.62 -10.67
C ILE A 381 -4.95 2.24 -10.97
N TYR A 382 -4.98 3.40 -11.61
CA TYR A 382 -6.20 3.95 -12.21
C TYR A 382 -6.19 3.61 -13.69
N SER A 383 -7.28 3.06 -14.22
CA SER A 383 -7.36 2.66 -15.63
C SER A 383 -8.79 2.79 -16.11
N SER A 384 -9.10 3.88 -16.80
CA SER A 384 -10.46 4.18 -17.27
C SER A 384 -10.47 4.53 -18.76
N PHE A 385 -11.06 3.65 -19.58
CA PHE A 385 -11.20 3.82 -21.03
C PHE A 385 -12.05 2.74 -21.72
N TYR A 386 -12.65 3.06 -22.87
CA TYR A 386 -13.21 2.07 -23.78
C TYR A 386 -12.10 1.28 -24.46
N GLY A 387 -12.18 -0.04 -24.37
CA GLY A 387 -10.99 -0.87 -24.31
C GLY A 387 -10.85 -1.89 -25.42
N GLY A 388 -10.12 -1.50 -26.46
CA GLY A 388 -9.36 -2.34 -27.37
C GLY A 388 -8.35 -1.44 -28.06
N ASN A 389 -8.09 -1.59 -29.36
CA ASN A 389 -7.24 -0.65 -30.12
C ASN A 389 -7.86 -0.22 -31.46
N THR A 390 -9.18 -0.31 -31.58
CA THR A 390 -9.91 0.06 -32.80
C THR A 390 -11.18 0.85 -32.48
N ALA A 391 -11.76 1.50 -33.50
CA ALA A 391 -13.02 2.23 -33.38
C ALA A 391 -14.22 1.33 -33.05
N ALA A 392 -14.09 0.00 -33.18
CA ALA A 392 -15.16 -0.94 -32.82
C ALA A 392 -15.53 -0.89 -31.34
N TRP A 393 -14.62 -0.40 -30.49
CA TRP A 393 -14.80 -0.26 -29.05
C TRP A 393 -15.35 1.11 -28.64
N ALA A 394 -15.38 2.08 -29.56
CA ALA A 394 -15.73 3.45 -29.21
C ALA A 394 -17.22 3.57 -28.89
N PRO A 395 -17.61 4.38 -27.91
CA PRO A 395 -19.01 4.75 -27.73
C PRO A 395 -19.45 5.68 -28.87
N ASP A 396 -20.75 5.80 -29.11
CA ASP A 396 -21.32 6.68 -30.13
C ASP A 396 -21.15 8.17 -29.77
N TYR A 397 -21.01 8.48 -28.49
CA TYR A 397 -20.85 9.82 -27.96
C TYR A 397 -20.05 9.84 -26.66
N THR A 398 -19.72 11.03 -26.17
CA THR A 398 -18.99 11.18 -24.91
C THR A 398 -19.84 10.73 -23.73
N THR A 399 -19.32 9.78 -22.95
CA THR A 399 -19.96 9.28 -21.73
C THR A 399 -19.13 9.64 -20.49
N HIS A 400 -19.69 9.40 -19.30
CA HIS A 400 -19.03 9.72 -18.04
C HIS A 400 -19.26 8.65 -16.97
N ALA A 401 -18.27 8.47 -16.11
CA ALA A 401 -18.40 7.67 -14.89
C ALA A 401 -17.75 8.41 -13.72
N ARG A 402 -18.18 8.11 -12.49
CA ARG A 402 -17.66 8.70 -11.26
C ARG A 402 -17.15 7.62 -10.32
N PHE A 403 -16.05 7.93 -9.64
CA PHE A 403 -15.40 7.07 -8.66
C PHE A 403 -15.24 7.84 -7.35
N SER A 404 -15.81 7.32 -6.26
CA SER A 404 -15.79 7.93 -4.93
C SER A 404 -15.43 6.87 -3.88
N ASN A 405 -15.15 7.27 -2.64
CA ASN A 405 -14.84 6.35 -1.54
C ASN A 405 -13.77 5.30 -1.88
N VAL A 406 -12.68 5.72 -2.55
CA VAL A 406 -11.62 4.82 -2.94
C VAL A 406 -10.75 4.54 -1.73
N CYS A 407 -10.84 3.32 -1.20
CA CYS A 407 -10.18 2.92 0.03
C CYS A 407 -9.41 1.63 -0.17
N LEU A 408 -8.17 1.61 0.32
CA LEU A 408 -7.27 0.48 0.26
C LEU A 408 -7.06 -0.06 1.67
N SER A 409 -7.10 -1.38 1.83
CA SER A 409 -6.89 -2.07 3.10
C SER A 409 -5.90 -3.19 2.89
N ALA A 410 -4.78 -3.12 3.61
CA ALA A 410 -3.85 -4.26 3.73
C ALA A 410 -4.49 -5.31 4.62
N GLU A 411 -4.57 -6.55 4.14
CA GLU A 411 -5.04 -7.68 4.95
C GLU A 411 -3.84 -8.45 5.49
N ALA A 412 -3.90 -8.85 6.76
CA ALA A 412 -2.90 -9.75 7.32
C ALA A 412 -3.05 -11.12 6.64
N GLY A 413 -1.99 -11.57 5.96
CA GLY A 413 -1.92 -12.87 5.29
C GLY A 413 -1.79 -14.05 6.24
#